data_AF-A0A5K1DRD2-F1
#
_entry.id   AF-A0A5K1DRD2-F1
#
_cell.length_a   1.000
_cell.length_b   1.000
_cell.length_c   1.000
_cell.angle_alpha   90.00
_cell.angle_beta   90.00
_cell.angle_gamma   90.00
#
_symmetry.space_group_name_H-M   'P 1'
#
loop_
_entity.id
_entity.type
_entity.pdbx_description
1 polymer ?
#
loop_
_entity_poly.entity_id
_entity_poly.type
_entity_poly.pdbx_seq_one_letter_code
_entity_poly.pdbx_strand_id
1 'polypeptide(L)'
;KSGGVCISPGGRFPPFPFEGHPPRKATKGPKDLTLCRVFRKRTCCDITQTYPALVSLRKLASLGEASEECLHLWELLECSICDPHVGVRQGPPVICASLCDAVFQSCSNAYFAFDGKTQ
;
A
#
# COMPACT_ATOMS: atom_id res chain seq x y z
N LYS A 1 0.01 25.06 0.28
CA LYS A 1 -1.12 24.35 -0.40
C LYS A 1 -1.84 23.52 0.65
N SER A 2 -3.13 23.81 0.86
CA SER A 2 -4.02 23.13 1.81
C SER A 2 -3.90 21.62 1.65
N GLY A 3 -3.42 20.94 2.70
CA GLY A 3 -3.36 19.48 2.71
C GLY A 3 -4.76 18.94 2.52
N GLY A 4 -5.01 18.25 1.40
CA GLY A 4 -6.31 17.67 1.09
C GLY A 4 -6.78 16.72 2.20
N VAL A 5 -8.04 16.32 2.09
CA VAL A 5 -8.64 15.32 2.99
C VAL A 5 -8.46 13.93 2.40
N CYS A 6 -8.43 12.91 3.25
CA CYS A 6 -8.41 11.52 2.83
C CYS A 6 -9.70 11.19 2.06
N ILE A 7 -9.56 10.54 0.92
CA ILE A 7 -10.65 10.11 0.04
C ILE A 7 -10.47 8.63 -0.23
N SER A 8 -11.47 7.81 0.07
CA SER A 8 -11.36 6.35 -0.12
C SER A 8 -11.17 6.02 -1.61
N PRO A 9 -10.13 5.25 -1.99
CA PRO A 9 -9.79 5.00 -3.40
C PRO A 9 -10.77 4.06 -4.11
N GLY A 10 -11.55 3.27 -3.36
CA GLY A 10 -12.47 2.27 -3.89
C GLY A 10 -11.76 1.04 -4.48
N GLY A 11 -12.52 0.22 -5.22
CA GLY A 11 -12.02 -1.03 -5.81
C GLY A 11 -11.61 -2.05 -4.74
N ARG A 12 -10.41 -2.62 -4.89
CA ARG A 12 -9.86 -3.63 -3.96
C ARG A 12 -9.42 -3.09 -2.60
N PHE A 13 -9.41 -1.77 -2.43
CA PHE A 13 -8.85 -1.13 -1.25
C PHE A 13 -9.94 -0.82 -0.23
N PRO A 14 -9.75 -1.19 1.06
CA PRO A 14 -10.69 -0.82 2.12
C PRO A 14 -10.82 0.70 2.27
N PRO A 15 -12.01 1.21 2.63
CA PRO A 15 -12.22 2.64 2.83
C PRO A 15 -11.33 3.18 3.95
N PHE A 16 -10.87 4.43 3.82
CA PHE A 16 -10.02 5.03 4.82
C PHE A 16 -10.78 5.25 6.13
N PRO A 17 -10.21 4.88 7.29
CA PRO A 17 -10.81 5.12 8.61
C PRO A 17 -11.04 6.60 8.90
N PHE A 18 -10.37 7.48 8.14
CA PHE A 18 -10.34 8.91 8.37
C PHE A 18 -10.73 9.71 7.13
N GLU A 19 -11.59 9.15 6.30
CA GLU A 19 -12.20 9.85 5.18
C GLU A 19 -12.77 11.22 5.61
N GLY A 20 -12.60 12.23 4.76
CA GLY A 20 -12.98 13.61 5.06
C GLY A 20 -12.05 14.36 6.03
N HIS A 21 -11.01 13.71 6.57
CA HIS A 21 -10.03 14.34 7.45
C HIS A 21 -8.63 14.41 6.79
N PRO A 22 -7.77 15.37 7.17
CA PRO A 22 -6.41 15.42 6.65
C PRO A 22 -5.57 14.18 7.01
N PRO A 23 -4.61 13.76 6.17
CA PRO A 23 -3.61 12.75 6.52
C PRO A 23 -2.86 13.13 7.79
N ARG A 24 -2.76 12.19 8.73
CA ARG A 24 -2.14 12.42 10.06
C ARG A 24 -1.10 11.36 10.40
N LYS A 25 -0.39 11.59 11.49
CA LYS A 25 0.54 10.60 12.05
C LYS A 25 -0.25 9.37 12.49
N ALA A 26 0.22 8.18 12.09
CA ALA A 26 -0.41 6.93 12.50
C ALA A 26 -0.35 6.74 14.02
N THR A 27 -1.49 6.38 14.59
CA THR A 27 -1.67 6.15 16.03
C THR A 27 -0.97 4.87 16.45
N LYS A 28 -0.15 4.91 17.50
CA LYS A 28 0.41 3.69 18.12
C LYS A 28 -0.71 2.90 18.81
N GLY A 29 -0.67 1.58 18.73
CA GLY A 29 -1.61 0.69 19.42
C GLY A 29 -2.32 -0.28 18.47
N PRO A 30 -3.55 -0.74 18.78
CA PRO A 30 -4.25 -1.75 17.99
C PRO A 30 -4.54 -1.36 16.53
N LYS A 31 -4.55 -0.05 16.22
CA LYS A 31 -4.75 0.50 14.87
C LYS A 31 -3.45 0.98 14.21
N ASP A 32 -2.29 0.54 14.71
CA ASP A 32 -1.02 0.92 14.11
C ASP A 32 -0.82 0.27 12.73
N LEU A 33 0.06 0.84 11.93
CA LEU A 33 0.43 0.31 10.63
C LEU A 33 1.21 -1.00 10.80
N THR A 34 0.66 -2.09 10.28
CA THR A 34 1.30 -3.42 10.25
C THR A 34 2.37 -3.53 9.16
N LEU A 35 2.29 -2.70 8.12
CA LEU A 35 3.24 -2.51 7.02
C LEU A 35 3.28 -1.02 6.64
N CYS A 36 3.95 -0.58 5.57
CA CYS A 36 3.84 0.79 5.03
C CYS A 36 4.40 1.87 5.97
N ARG A 37 5.40 1.51 6.80
CA ARG A 37 5.92 2.39 7.87
C ARG A 37 6.57 3.67 7.35
N VAL A 38 6.99 3.70 6.09
CA VAL A 38 7.50 4.91 5.42
C VAL A 38 6.50 6.07 5.48
N PHE A 39 5.19 5.78 5.47
CA PHE A 39 4.14 6.80 5.52
C PHE A 39 3.66 7.15 6.94
N ARG A 40 4.26 6.56 7.98
CA ARG A 40 3.80 6.70 9.38
C ARG A 40 3.65 8.15 9.84
N LYS A 41 4.52 9.04 9.39
CA LYS A 41 4.50 10.45 9.82
C LYS A 41 3.24 11.18 9.35
N ARG A 42 2.67 10.77 8.22
CA ARG A 42 1.50 11.41 7.60
C ARG A 42 0.84 10.45 6.62
N THR A 43 -0.33 9.91 6.95
CA THR A 43 -1.05 8.93 6.13
C THR A 43 -2.57 8.98 6.37
N CYS A 44 -3.32 8.40 5.44
CA CYS A 44 -4.75 8.09 5.56
C CYS A 44 -5.03 6.67 6.08
N CYS A 45 -4.00 5.83 6.12
CA CYS A 45 -4.12 4.42 6.46
C CYS A 45 -4.07 4.14 7.96
N ASP A 46 -4.71 3.05 8.36
CA ASP A 46 -4.43 2.30 9.57
C ASP A 46 -4.24 0.80 9.23
N ILE A 47 -4.28 -0.07 10.24
CA ILE A 47 -4.18 -1.53 10.07
C ILE A 47 -5.13 -2.09 9.00
N THR A 48 -6.31 -1.51 8.81
CA THR A 48 -7.30 -1.98 7.85
C THR A 48 -6.77 -1.91 6.42
N GLN A 49 -5.96 -0.89 6.08
CA GLN A 49 -5.31 -0.79 4.77
C GLN A 49 -4.01 -1.59 4.71
N THR A 50 -3.22 -1.61 5.78
CA THR A 50 -1.87 -2.21 5.72
C THR A 50 -1.86 -3.72 5.92
N TYR A 51 -2.91 -4.31 6.50
CA TYR A 51 -2.98 -5.75 6.70
C TYR A 51 -3.11 -6.55 5.38
N PRO A 52 -3.98 -6.19 4.42
CA PRO A 52 -3.98 -6.82 3.10
C PRO A 52 -2.62 -6.75 2.38
N ALA A 53 -1.93 -5.61 2.46
CA ALA A 53 -0.60 -5.43 1.92
C ALA A 53 0.42 -6.38 2.58
N LEU A 54 0.36 -6.54 3.91
CA LEU A 54 1.19 -7.51 4.64
C LEU A 54 0.93 -8.96 4.20
N VAL A 55 -0.32 -9.34 3.98
CA VAL A 55 -0.67 -10.68 3.50
C VAL A 55 -0.14 -10.90 2.09
N SER A 56 -0.29 -9.92 1.20
CA SER A 56 0.25 -9.94 -0.17
C SER A 56 1.77 -10.15 -0.17
N LEU A 57 2.50 -9.35 0.62
CA LEU A 57 3.95 -9.43 0.73
C LEU A 57 4.41 -10.79 1.31
N ARG A 58 3.73 -11.31 2.33
CA ARG A 58 4.06 -12.62 2.91
C ARG A 58 3.86 -13.78 1.94
N LYS A 59 2.82 -13.73 1.11
CA LYS A 59 2.59 -14.74 0.06
C LYS A 59 3.74 -14.72 -0.95
N LEU A 60 4.12 -13.53 -1.43
CA LEU A 60 5.24 -13.36 -2.35
C LEU A 60 6.56 -13.87 -1.76
N ALA A 61 6.81 -13.61 -0.47
CA ALA A 61 8.03 -14.08 0.21
C ALA A 61 8.07 -15.59 0.47
N SER A 62 6.92 -16.28 0.52
CA SER A 62 6.83 -17.65 1.05
C SER A 62 7.55 -18.73 0.23
N LEU A 63 7.78 -18.48 -1.07
CA LEU A 63 8.44 -19.43 -1.97
C LEU A 63 9.94 -19.15 -2.12
N GLY A 64 10.45 -18.05 -1.57
CA GLY A 64 11.87 -17.69 -1.58
C GLY A 64 12.44 -17.21 -2.92
N GLU A 65 11.61 -17.13 -3.97
CA GLU A 65 12.02 -16.67 -5.31
C GLU A 65 12.06 -15.14 -5.43
N ALA A 66 11.34 -14.43 -4.56
CA ALA A 66 11.34 -12.97 -4.53
C ALA A 66 12.61 -12.44 -3.84
N SER A 67 13.39 -11.64 -4.56
CA SER A 67 14.55 -10.94 -4.00
C SER A 67 14.12 -9.92 -2.94
N GLU A 68 15.05 -9.50 -2.08
CA GLU A 68 14.80 -8.43 -1.10
C GLU A 68 14.34 -7.13 -1.78
N GLU A 69 14.92 -6.80 -2.95
CA GLU A 69 14.53 -5.63 -3.74
C GLU A 69 13.09 -5.78 -4.27
N CYS A 70 12.72 -6.96 -4.78
CA CYS A 70 11.36 -7.23 -5.21
C CYS A 70 10.37 -7.04 -4.05
N LEU A 71 10.68 -7.59 -2.87
CA LEU A 71 9.83 -7.45 -1.69
C LEU A 71 9.67 -5.98 -1.27
N HIS A 72 10.75 -5.19 -1.28
CA HIS A 72 10.67 -3.76 -0.96
C HIS A 72 9.86 -2.95 -1.98
N LEU A 73 10.06 -3.20 -3.27
CA LEU A 73 9.30 -2.55 -4.33
C LEU A 73 7.82 -2.95 -4.30
N TRP A 74 7.53 -4.22 -4.00
CA TRP A 74 6.18 -4.73 -3.83
C TRP A 74 5.48 -4.13 -2.60
N GLU A 75 6.18 -4.01 -1.46
CA GLU A 75 5.66 -3.26 -0.31
C GLU A 75 5.31 -1.83 -0.71
N LEU A 76 6.21 -1.11 -1.38
CA LEU A 76 5.95 0.27 -1.78
C LEU A 76 4.73 0.39 -2.69
N LEU A 77 4.57 -0.54 -3.64
CA LEU A 77 3.42 -0.59 -4.55
C LEU A 77 2.09 -0.83 -3.81
N GLU A 78 2.04 -1.86 -2.94
CA GLU A 78 0.85 -2.17 -2.14
C GLU A 78 0.50 -1.05 -1.14
N CYS A 79 1.52 -0.37 -0.63
CA CYS A 79 1.39 0.74 0.30
C CYS A 79 1.12 2.10 -0.36
N SER A 80 1.03 2.17 -1.68
CA SER A 80 0.92 3.43 -2.43
C SER A 80 -0.26 4.31 -1.99
N ILE A 81 -1.41 3.71 -1.63
CA ILE A 81 -2.58 4.44 -1.12
C ILE A 81 -2.33 5.13 0.23
N CYS A 82 -1.30 4.71 0.96
CA CYS A 82 -0.93 5.28 2.25
C CYS A 82 -0.05 6.53 2.11
N ASP A 83 0.44 6.85 0.90
CA ASP A 83 1.11 8.12 0.62
C ASP A 83 0.13 9.28 0.84
N PRO A 84 0.49 10.32 1.61
CA PRO A 84 -0.41 11.43 1.92
C PRO A 84 -0.79 12.30 0.72
N HIS A 85 -0.11 12.18 -0.42
CA HIS A 85 -0.46 12.85 -1.67
C HIS A 85 -1.33 11.97 -2.58
N VAL A 86 -1.31 10.66 -2.39
CA VAL A 86 -2.14 9.70 -3.11
C VAL A 86 -3.48 9.54 -2.41
N GLY A 87 -3.48 9.31 -1.09
CA GLY A 87 -4.70 9.10 -0.30
C GLY A 87 -5.66 10.30 -0.25
N VAL A 88 -5.29 11.45 -0.81
CA VAL A 88 -6.15 12.65 -0.93
C VAL A 88 -6.68 12.87 -2.36
N ARG A 89 -6.40 11.95 -3.28
CA ARG A 89 -6.90 11.97 -4.66
C ARG A 89 -8.06 11.00 -4.81
N GLN A 90 -8.97 11.32 -5.73
CA GLN A 90 -10.09 10.43 -6.05
C GLN A 90 -9.61 9.27 -6.94
N GLY A 91 -10.18 8.09 -6.70
CA GLY A 91 -9.97 6.90 -7.52
C GLY A 91 -8.73 6.08 -7.14
N PRO A 92 -8.38 5.09 -7.97
CA PRO A 92 -7.23 4.21 -7.73
C PRO A 92 -5.91 4.99 -7.71
N PRO A 93 -4.87 4.48 -7.01
CA PRO A 93 -3.57 5.13 -6.98
C PRO A 93 -2.96 5.20 -8.39
N VAL A 94 -2.57 6.40 -8.82
CA VAL A 94 -1.83 6.62 -10.06
C VAL A 94 -0.34 6.41 -9.78
N ILE A 95 0.22 5.37 -10.37
CA ILE A 95 1.60 4.95 -10.16
C ILE A 95 2.47 5.40 -11.33
N CYS A 96 3.68 5.89 -11.04
CA CYS A 96 4.65 6.25 -12.07
C CYS A 96 5.09 5.00 -12.84
N ALA A 97 5.18 5.09 -14.17
CA ALA A 97 5.62 3.99 -15.03
C ALA A 97 6.96 3.39 -14.58
N SER A 98 7.92 4.24 -14.19
CA SER A 98 9.23 3.80 -13.70
C SER A 98 9.17 2.91 -12.45
N LEU A 99 8.18 3.11 -11.57
CA LEU A 99 8.00 2.22 -10.42
C LEU A 99 7.42 0.88 -10.87
N CYS A 100 6.45 0.88 -11.79
CA CYS A 100 5.92 -0.34 -12.38
C CYS A 100 7.03 -1.15 -13.09
N ASP A 101 7.89 -0.47 -13.85
CA ASP A 101 9.01 -1.10 -14.56
C ASP A 101 10.01 -1.71 -13.57
N ALA A 102 10.36 -0.99 -12.50
CA ALA A 102 11.26 -1.49 -11.47
C ALA A 102 10.68 -2.71 -10.74
N VAL A 103 9.39 -2.68 -10.37
CA VAL A 103 8.69 -3.83 -9.78
C VAL A 103 8.72 -5.02 -10.74
N PHE A 104 8.38 -4.79 -12.01
CA PHE A 104 8.36 -5.85 -13.01
C PHE A 104 9.74 -6.49 -13.19
N GLN A 105 10.79 -5.68 -13.32
CA GLN A 105 12.16 -6.16 -13.49
C GLN A 105 12.66 -6.93 -12.27
N SER A 106 12.42 -6.41 -11.05
CA SER A 106 12.93 -7.03 -9.83
C SER A 106 12.15 -8.31 -9.46
N CYS A 107 10.87 -8.38 -9.81
CA CYS A 107 10.00 -9.49 -9.46
C CYS A 107 9.72 -10.48 -10.61
N SER A 108 10.36 -10.34 -11.77
CA SER A 108 10.03 -11.14 -12.98
C SER A 108 10.17 -12.65 -12.80
N ASN A 109 11.02 -13.08 -11.86
CA ASN A 109 11.32 -14.49 -11.58
C ASN A 109 10.56 -15.03 -10.36
N ALA A 110 9.78 -14.19 -9.69
CA ALA A 110 9.03 -14.58 -8.50
C ALA A 110 7.68 -15.19 -8.89
N TYR A 111 7.30 -16.29 -8.26
CA TYR A 111 5.96 -16.84 -8.39
C TYR A 111 4.92 -16.03 -7.60
N PHE A 112 3.80 -15.73 -8.27
CA PHE A 112 2.68 -15.06 -7.65
C PHE A 112 1.46 -15.99 -7.54
N ALA A 113 1.10 -16.34 -6.31
CA ALA A 113 -0.15 -17.04 -6.01
C ALA A 113 -1.28 -16.02 -5.80
N PHE A 114 -1.87 -15.52 -6.88
CA PHE A 114 -3.07 -14.68 -6.80
C PHE A 114 -4.34 -15.54 -6.83
N ASP A 115 -5.23 -15.36 -5.83
CA ASP A 115 -6.59 -15.86 -5.92
C ASP A 115 -7.45 -14.77 -6.58
N GLY A 116 -7.71 -14.93 -7.88
CA GLY A 116 -8.47 -13.98 -8.69
C GLY A 116 -9.92 -13.77 -8.24
N LYS A 117 -10.42 -14.51 -7.23
CA LYS A 117 -11.74 -14.31 -6.63
C LYS A 117 -11.74 -13.34 -5.44
N THR A 118 -10.57 -12.95 -4.93
CA THR A 118 -10.44 -12.12 -3.71
C THR A 118 -9.84 -10.73 -3.97
N GLN A 119 -9.70 -10.34 -5.23
CA GLN A 119 -9.18 -9.02 -5.64
C GLN A 119 -10.28 -8.07 -6.09
#